data_AF-A0AAJ1CH65-F1
#
_entry.id   AF-A0AAJ1CH65-F1
#
_cell.length_a   1.000
_cell.length_b   1.000
_cell.length_c   1.000
_cell.angle_alpha   90.00
_cell.angle_beta   90.00
_cell.angle_gamma   90.00
#
_symmetry.space_group_name_H-M   'P 1'
#
loop_
_entity.id
_entity.type
_entity.pdbx_description
1 polymer ?
#
loop_
_entity_poly.entity_id
_entity_poly.type
_entity_poly.pdbx_seq_one_letter_code
_entity_poly.pdbx_strand_id
1 'polypeptide(L)' 'MESKKPLILVSNDDGVMAKGISELVKFLRPLGEIVVMAPDS' A
#
# COMPACT_ATOMS: atom_id res chain seq x y z
N MET A 1 21.10 -14.02 -8.00
CA MET A 1 20.10 -12.98 -8.32
C MET A 1 19.54 -12.52 -7.00
N GLU A 2 19.70 -11.25 -6.63
CA GLU A 2 18.99 -10.73 -5.46
C GLU A 2 17.48 -10.87 -5.70
N SER A 3 16.77 -11.47 -4.75
CA SER A 3 15.32 -11.44 -4.73
C SER A 3 14.90 -9.99 -4.52
N LYS A 4 14.55 -9.30 -5.62
CA LYS A 4 13.99 -7.96 -5.53
C LYS A 4 12.79 -7.99 -4.59
N LYS A 5 12.72 -7.01 -3.68
CA LYS A 5 11.53 -6.82 -2.85
C LYS A 5 10.32 -6.73 -3.79
N PRO A 6 9.21 -7.44 -3.49
CA PRO A 6 8.03 -7.36 -4.33
C PRO A 6 7.50 -5.93 -4.34
N LEU A 7 7.01 -5.49 -5.49
CA LEU A 7 6.29 -4.24 -5.63
C LEU A 7 4.80 -4.51 -5.43
N ILE A 8 4.18 -3.83 -4.46
CA ILE A 8 2.81 -4.06 -4.00
C ILE A 8 1.98 -2.81 -4.31
N LEU A 9 0.94 -2.96 -5.13
CA LEU A 9 -0.08 -1.93 -5.35
C LEU A 9 -1.22 -2.11 -4.34
N VAL A 10 -1.54 -1.06 -3.59
CA VAL A 10 -2.66 -1.02 -2.65
C VAL A 10 -3.65 0.05 -3.10
N SER A 11 -4.93 -0.32 -3.17
CA SER A 11 -6.03 0.55 -3.56
C SER A 11 -7.23 0.31 -2.65
N ASN A 12 -8.04 1.34 -2.46
CA ASN A 12 -9.36 1.28 -1.82
C ASN A 12 -10.32 2.28 -2.49
N ASP A 13 -11.59 2.19 -2.13
CA ASP A 13 -12.68 3.10 -2.54
C ASP A 13 -12.97 4.20 -1.50
N ASP A 14 -12.61 4.00 -0.22
CA ASP A 14 -12.79 5.01 0.86
C ASP A 14 -11.85 6.24 0.78
N GLY A 15 -10.96 6.29 -0.21
CA GLY A 15 -9.98 7.36 -0.41
C GLY A 15 -8.63 7.15 0.28
N VAL A 16 -7.63 7.92 -0.18
CA VAL A 16 -6.22 7.81 0.22
C VAL A 16 -5.97 8.16 1.69
N MET A 17 -6.86 8.96 2.28
CA MET A 17 -6.79 9.39 3.68
C MET A 17 -7.50 8.41 4.64
N ALA A 18 -8.12 7.34 4.14
CA ALA A 18 -8.84 6.39 4.98
C ALA A 18 -7.92 5.66 5.97
N LYS A 19 -8.39 5.49 7.21
CA LYS A 19 -7.63 4.77 8.24
C LYS A 19 -7.29 3.34 7.81
N GLY A 20 -8.22 2.66 7.12
CA GLY A 20 -8.05 1.27 6.69
C GLY A 20 -6.82 1.07 5.78
N ILE A 21 -6.70 1.87 4.72
CA ILE A 21 -5.56 1.76 3.80
C ILE A 21 -4.25 2.17 4.47
N SER A 22 -4.26 3.16 5.36
CA SER A 22 -3.09 3.54 6.17
C SER A 22 -2.58 2.38 7.05
N GLU A 23 -3.48 1.70 7.77
CA GLU A 23 -3.09 0.56 8.62
C GLU A 23 -2.58 -0.63 7.78
N LEU A 24 -3.22 -0.90 6.64
CA LEU A 24 -2.77 -1.94 5.72
C LEU A 24 -1.36 -1.64 5.19
N VAL A 25 -1.09 -0.41 4.75
CA VAL A 25 0.25 0.00 4.29
C VAL A 25 1.30 -0.18 5.39
N LYS A 26 0.99 0.21 6.64
CA LYS A 26 1.91 0.01 7.77
C LYS A 26 2.26 -1.46 7.98
N PHE A 27 1.27 -2.35 7.90
CA PHE A 27 1.46 -3.79 8.04
C PHE A 27 2.30 -4.38 6.90
N LEU A 28 2.10 -3.92 5.66
CA LEU A 28 2.76 -4.45 4.47
C LEU A 28 4.20 -3.97 4.28
N ARG A 29 4.63 -2.86 4.94
CA ARG A 29 5.97 -2.26 4.77
C ARG A 29 7.16 -3.24 4.87
N PRO A 30 7.17 -4.24 5.76
CA PRO A 30 8.26 -5.21 5.81
C PRO A 30 8.30 -6.18 4.63
N LEU A 31 7.20 -6.33 3.89
CA LEU A 31 7.02 -7.34 2.85
C LEU A 31 7.50 -6.88 1.47
N GLY A 32 7.56 -5.56 1.20
CA GLY A 32 7.84 -5.07 -0.14
C GLY A 32 7.88 -3.54 -0.26
N GLU A 33 8.11 -3.09 -1.49
CA GLU A 33 7.91 -1.69 -1.87
C GLU A 33 6.43 -1.45 -2.16
N ILE A 34 5.86 -0.35 -1.66
CA ILE A 34 4.42 -0.11 -1.71
C ILE A 34 4.13 1.12 -2.56
N VAL A 35 3.18 0.98 -3.48
CA VAL A 35 2.53 2.07 -4.21
C VAL A 35 1.07 2.10 -3.78
N VAL A 36 0.58 3.29 -3.40
CA VAL A 36 -0.82 3.49 -3.03
C VAL A 36 -1.49 4.30 -4.14
N MET A 37 -2.64 3.82 -4.62
CA MET A 37 -3.49 4.54 -5.57
C MET A 37 -4.93 4.44 -5.08
N ALA A 38 -5.52 5.58 -4.72
CA ALA A 38 -6.86 5.68 -4.20
C ALA A 38 -7.46 7.05 -4.55
N PRO A 39 -8.78 7.22 -4.51
CA PRO A 39 -9.43 8.52 -4.63
C PRO A 39 -8.91 9.53 -3.59
N ASP A 40 -8.98 10.83 -3.90
CA ASP A 40 -8.80 11.89 -2.88
C ASP A 40 -9.93 11.80 -1.83
N SER A 41 -11.16 11.57 -2.31
CA SER A 41 -12.40 11.38 -1.55
C SER A 41 -13.25 10.27 -2.15
#